data_AF-A0AA90UPL3-F1
#
_entry.id   AF-A0AA90UPL3-F1
#
_cell.length_a   1.000
_cell.length_b   1.000
_cell.length_c   1.000
_cell.angle_alpha   90.00
_cell.angle_beta   90.00
_cell.angle_gamma   90.00
#
_symmetry.space_group_name_H-M   'P 1'
#
loop_
_entity.id
_entity.type
_entity.pdbx_description
1 polymer ?
#
loop_
_entity_poly.entity_id
_entity_poly.type
_entity_poly.pdbx_seq_one_letter_code
_entity_poly.pdbx_strand_id
1 'polypeptide(L)'
;MIDDKKIEAAKEEIYEDRFLLNGEEIVFNNDEKEEMFYKEDIKEAIGLGAKWGINELLKDMFHPASEVPRNDNGKVLAFSKEFGNRKLYDMNDELDKTTCNTYQEMWEEQVNIFHLSDWIFIDELFDLITKGGE
;
A
#
# COMPACT_ATOMS: atom_id res chain seq x y z
N MET A 1 -0.08 6.10 6.11
CA MET A 1 -1.49 6.55 6.17
C MET A 1 -1.77 7.19 4.83
N ILE A 2 -2.80 6.73 4.11
CA ILE A 2 -3.22 7.36 2.87
C ILE A 2 -3.59 8.81 3.20
N ASP A 3 -3.02 9.76 2.45
CA ASP A 3 -3.29 11.18 2.66
C ASP A 3 -4.48 11.60 1.79
N ASP A 4 -5.67 11.58 2.39
CA ASP A 4 -6.92 11.92 1.69
C ASP A 4 -6.85 13.31 1.03
N LYS A 5 -6.10 14.26 1.61
CA LYS A 5 -5.96 15.61 1.03
C LYS A 5 -5.16 15.60 -0.26
N LYS A 6 -4.11 14.77 -0.33
CA LYS A 6 -3.35 14.60 -1.58
C LYS A 6 -4.18 13.92 -2.66
N ILE A 7 -5.03 12.96 -2.28
CA ILE A 7 -5.96 12.34 -3.23
C ILE A 7 -6.94 13.39 -3.76
N GLU A 8 -7.59 14.19 -2.91
CA GLU A 8 -8.52 15.24 -3.37
C GLU A 8 -7.84 16.29 -4.25
N ALA A 9 -6.63 16.71 -3.91
CA ALA A 9 -5.86 17.64 -4.75
C ALA A 9 -5.54 17.05 -6.13
N ALA A 10 -5.09 15.79 -6.17
CA ALA A 10 -4.80 15.09 -7.42
C ALA A 10 -6.06 14.86 -8.27
N LYS A 11 -7.23 14.61 -7.67
CA LYS A 11 -8.50 14.53 -8.41
C LYS A 11 -8.83 15.83 -9.13
N GLU A 12 -8.63 16.98 -8.46
CA GLU A 12 -8.87 18.28 -9.07
C GLU A 12 -7.90 18.51 -10.23
N GLU A 13 -6.60 18.28 -10.02
CA GLU A 13 -5.58 18.44 -11.05
C GLU A 13 -5.82 17.52 -12.26
N ILE A 14 -6.09 16.24 -12.05
CA ILE A 14 -6.36 15.28 -13.14
C ILE A 14 -7.62 15.70 -13.91
N TYR A 15 -8.66 16.16 -13.22
CA TYR A 15 -9.88 16.62 -13.88
C TYR A 15 -9.61 17.86 -14.76
N GLU A 16 -8.97 18.88 -14.22
CA GLU A 16 -8.72 20.14 -14.93
C GLU A 16 -7.66 19.96 -16.04
N ASP A 17 -6.52 19.35 -15.74
CA ASP A 17 -5.39 19.29 -16.67
C ASP A 17 -5.46 18.13 -17.67
N ARG A 18 -6.05 16.99 -17.30
CA ARG A 18 -6.05 15.77 -18.12
C ARG A 18 -7.39 15.47 -18.76
N PHE A 19 -8.51 15.89 -18.18
CA PHE A 19 -9.85 15.60 -18.70
C PHE A 19 -10.46 16.80 -19.43
N LEU A 20 -10.38 18.01 -18.87
CA LEU A 20 -10.88 19.22 -19.55
C LEU A 20 -9.94 19.72 -20.64
N LEU A 21 -8.63 19.74 -20.38
CA LEU A 21 -7.62 20.27 -21.31
C LEU A 21 -7.07 19.22 -22.29
N ASN A 22 -7.34 17.93 -22.04
CA ASN A 22 -7.12 16.74 -22.87
C ASN A 22 -5.81 16.59 -23.68
N GLY A 23 -4.76 17.39 -23.45
CA GLY A 23 -3.49 17.32 -24.21
C GLY A 23 -3.59 17.63 -25.71
N GLU A 24 -4.79 17.59 -26.29
CA GLU A 24 -5.21 18.16 -27.57
C GLU A 24 -6.56 18.84 -27.35
N GLU A 25 -6.76 19.97 -28.03
CA GLU A 25 -7.90 20.88 -27.92
C GLU A 25 -9.22 20.17 -28.26
N ILE A 26 -9.83 19.45 -27.31
CA ILE A 26 -11.21 19.00 -27.46
C ILE A 26 -12.10 20.21 -27.23
N VAL A 27 -12.45 20.87 -28.33
CA VAL A 27 -13.48 21.90 -28.39
C VAL A 27 -14.82 21.22 -28.12
N PHE A 28 -15.22 21.15 -26.85
CA PHE A 28 -16.64 21.01 -26.53
C PHE A 28 -17.35 22.23 -27.13
N ASN A 29 -18.39 21.98 -27.92
CA ASN A 29 -19.11 23.01 -28.67
C ASN A 29 -19.54 24.12 -27.71
N ASN A 30 -18.85 25.26 -27.77
CA ASN A 30 -18.79 26.27 -26.70
C ASN A 30 -20.13 27.00 -26.48
N ASP A 31 -21.10 26.77 -27.36
CA ASP A 31 -22.43 27.39 -27.34
C ASP A 31 -23.43 26.60 -26.48
N GLU A 32 -23.15 25.33 -26.20
CA GLU A 32 -23.92 24.47 -25.28
C GLU A 32 -22.90 23.68 -24.45
N LYS A 33 -22.38 24.30 -23.37
CA LYS A 33 -21.60 23.60 -22.33
C LYS A 33 -22.47 22.63 -21.54
N GLU A 34 -23.15 21.71 -22.22
CA GLU A 34 -23.69 20.52 -21.56
C GLU A 34 -22.50 19.58 -21.31
N GLU A 35 -22.01 19.59 -20.07
CA GLU A 35 -21.17 18.51 -19.56
C GLU A 35 -21.90 17.18 -19.83
N MET A 36 -21.43 16.39 -20.81
CA MET A 36 -22.01 15.05 -21.09
C MET A 36 -21.88 14.10 -19.89
N PHE A 37 -21.00 14.44 -18.94
CA PHE A 37 -20.76 13.75 -17.68
C PHE A 37 -20.57 14.81 -16.59
N TYR A 38 -21.28 14.68 -15.46
CA TYR A 38 -21.15 15.63 -14.36
C TYR A 38 -19.73 15.63 -13.80
N LYS A 39 -19.13 16.81 -13.61
CA LYS A 39 -17.82 17.01 -12.97
C LYS A 39 -17.64 16.14 -11.71
N GLU A 40 -18.67 16.06 -10.88
CA GLU A 40 -18.67 15.27 -9.65
C GLU A 40 -18.50 13.77 -9.90
N ASP A 41 -19.16 13.21 -10.92
CA ASP A 41 -19.09 11.78 -11.26
C ASP A 41 -17.68 11.38 -11.71
N ILE A 42 -17.03 12.23 -12.50
CA ILE A 42 -15.66 11.99 -12.98
C ILE A 42 -14.66 12.00 -11.82
N LYS A 43 -14.77 12.99 -10.92
CA LYS A 43 -13.91 13.07 -9.73
C LYS A 43 -14.14 11.90 -8.78
N GLU A 44 -15.39 11.49 -8.61
CA GLU A 44 -15.73 10.31 -7.82
C GLU A 44 -15.08 9.05 -8.42
N ALA A 45 -15.19 8.85 -9.74
CA ALA A 45 -14.58 7.73 -10.44
C ALA A 45 -13.04 7.72 -10.30
N ILE A 46 -12.37 8.87 -10.46
CA ILE A 46 -10.91 9.00 -10.22
C ILE A 46 -10.57 8.61 -8.78
N GLY A 47 -11.36 9.08 -7.81
CA GLY A 47 -11.17 8.75 -6.41
C GLY A 47 -11.36 7.28 -6.07
N LEU A 48 -12.40 6.65 -6.61
CA LEU A 48 -12.65 5.22 -6.45
C LEU A 48 -11.54 4.40 -7.10
N GLY A 49 -11.09 4.78 -8.30
CA GLY A 49 -9.97 4.15 -9.00
C GLY A 49 -8.66 4.22 -8.21
N ALA A 50 -8.33 5.40 -7.67
CA ALA A 50 -7.13 5.57 -6.84
C ALA A 50 -7.19 4.73 -5.55
N LYS A 51 -8.33 4.74 -4.85
CA LYS A 51 -8.53 3.91 -3.65
C LYS A 51 -8.44 2.42 -3.98
N TRP A 52 -9.03 1.98 -5.07
CA TRP A 52 -8.95 0.61 -5.53
C TRP A 52 -7.50 0.22 -5.84
N GLY A 53 -6.78 1.01 -6.65
CA GLY A 53 -5.39 0.74 -7.02
C GLY A 53 -4.45 0.67 -5.83
N ILE A 54 -4.60 1.58 -4.85
CA ILE A 54 -3.83 1.53 -3.61
C ILE A 54 -4.15 0.26 -2.81
N ASN A 55 -5.43 -0.10 -2.68
CA ASN A 55 -5.83 -1.28 -1.93
C ASN A 55 -5.34 -2.57 -2.61
N GLU A 56 -5.38 -2.68 -3.94
CA GLU A 56 -4.85 -3.84 -4.66
C GLU A 56 -3.33 -3.92 -4.51
N LEU A 57 -2.61 -2.80 -4.64
CA LEU A 57 -1.17 -2.76 -4.39
C LEU A 57 -0.84 -3.25 -2.96
N LEU A 58 -1.56 -2.77 -1.96
CA LEU A 58 -1.33 -3.14 -0.56
C LEU A 58 -1.72 -4.58 -0.22
N LYS A 59 -2.67 -5.20 -0.95
CA LYS A 59 -3.11 -6.58 -0.70
C LYS A 59 -2.01 -7.59 -1.00
N ASP A 60 -1.30 -7.40 -2.10
CA ASP A 60 -0.25 -8.32 -2.54
C ASP A 60 1.10 -8.05 -1.84
N MET A 61 1.18 -6.99 -1.04
CA MET A 61 2.41 -6.57 -0.35
C MET A 61 2.67 -7.27 0.99
N PHE A 62 1.62 -7.69 1.69
CA PHE A 62 1.76 -8.22 3.04
C PHE A 62 1.63 -9.72 3.04
N HIS A 63 2.69 -10.40 3.47
CA HIS A 63 2.68 -11.85 3.66
C HIS A 63 1.91 -12.19 4.94
N PRO A 64 1.04 -13.22 4.91
CA PRO A 64 0.35 -13.65 6.12
C PRO A 64 1.35 -14.21 7.13
N ALA A 65 1.09 -14.02 8.42
CA ALA A 65 1.92 -14.57 9.49
C ALA A 65 2.01 -16.10 9.50
N SER A 66 1.09 -16.79 8.81
CA SER A 66 1.18 -18.24 8.57
C SER A 66 2.32 -18.64 7.62
N GLU A 67 2.83 -17.70 6.83
CA GLU A 67 4.02 -17.88 6.00
C GLU A 67 5.25 -17.50 6.82
N VAL A 68 6.24 -18.38 6.86
CA VAL A 68 7.52 -18.11 7.52
C VAL A 68 8.37 -17.24 6.59
N PRO A 69 8.89 -16.09 7.05
CA PRO A 69 9.80 -15.28 6.25
C PRO A 69 11.01 -16.08 5.80
N ARG A 70 11.38 -15.93 4.53
CA ARG A 70 12.62 -16.54 4.01
C ARG A 70 13.83 -15.89 4.70
N ASN A 71 14.82 -16.72 5.04
CA ASN A 71 16.00 -16.30 5.79
C ASN A 71 17.10 -15.66 4.93
N ASP A 72 16.93 -15.63 3.61
CA ASP A 72 17.88 -15.08 2.64
C ASP A 72 17.64 -13.59 2.31
N ASN A 73 16.48 -13.03 2.68
CA ASN A 73 16.02 -11.71 2.24
C ASN A 73 16.02 -10.60 3.33
N GLY A 74 16.86 -10.75 4.37
CA GLY A 74 17.14 -9.64 5.30
C GLY A 74 16.10 -9.45 6.42
N LYS A 75 15.83 -8.19 6.79
CA LYS A 75 14.97 -7.83 7.93
C LYS A 75 13.51 -7.75 7.52
N VAL A 76 12.62 -8.18 8.41
CA VAL A 76 11.17 -8.10 8.21
C VAL A 76 10.50 -7.21 9.25
N LEU A 77 9.51 -6.44 8.81
CA LEU A 77 8.57 -5.79 9.70
C LEU A 77 7.33 -6.67 9.83
N ALA A 78 7.11 -7.22 11.01
CA ALA A 78 5.92 -7.98 11.35
C ALA A 78 4.97 -7.16 12.21
N PHE A 79 3.67 -7.35 12.05
CA PHE A 79 2.69 -6.59 12.79
C PHE A 79 1.38 -7.34 13.02
N SER A 80 0.63 -6.87 14.01
CA SER A 80 -0.73 -7.31 14.32
C SER A 80 -1.73 -6.23 13.91
N LYS A 81 -2.65 -6.56 13.00
CA LYS A 81 -3.78 -5.69 12.63
C LYS A 81 -4.77 -5.51 13.79
N GLU A 82 -4.93 -6.51 14.66
CA GLU A 82 -5.89 -6.49 15.76
C GLU A 82 -5.33 -5.83 17.02
N PHE A 83 -4.11 -6.20 17.42
CA PHE A 83 -3.53 -5.77 18.70
C PHE A 83 -2.57 -4.59 18.56
N GLY A 84 -2.27 -4.14 17.35
CA GLY A 84 -1.38 -3.00 17.09
C GLY A 84 0.11 -3.27 17.36
N ASN A 85 0.48 -4.50 17.69
CA ASN A 85 1.87 -4.91 17.86
C ASN A 85 2.64 -4.70 16.55
N ARG A 86 3.86 -4.15 16.64
CA ARG A 86 4.79 -4.04 15.50
C ARG A 86 6.20 -4.37 15.96
N LYS A 87 6.88 -5.20 15.21
CA LYS A 87 8.25 -5.63 15.50
C LYS A 87 9.07 -5.72 14.23
N LEU A 88 10.31 -5.26 14.34
CA LEU A 88 11.33 -5.40 13.33
C LEU A 88 12.19 -6.62 13.70
N TYR A 89 12.16 -7.66 12.88
CA TYR A 89 12.96 -8.85 13.08
C TYR A 89 14.13 -8.87 12.09
N ASP A 90 15.29 -9.23 12.61
CA ASP A 90 16.34 -9.87 11.82
C ASP A 90 16.21 -11.37 12.10
N MET A 91 15.74 -12.14 11.13
CA MET A 91 15.36 -13.54 11.36
C MET A 91 16.54 -14.39 11.85
N ASN A 92 17.77 -14.05 11.43
CA ASN A 92 18.98 -14.74 11.86
C ASN A 92 19.32 -14.43 13.32
N ASP A 93 19.27 -13.16 13.68
CA ASP A 93 19.52 -12.70 15.05
C ASP A 93 18.44 -13.20 16.03
N GLU A 94 17.19 -13.33 15.58
CA GLU A 94 16.09 -13.81 16.43
C GLU A 94 16.23 -15.31 16.72
N LEU A 95 16.62 -16.14 15.73
CA LEU A 95 16.87 -17.57 15.96
C LEU A 95 17.93 -17.78 17.04
N ASP A 96 19.07 -17.06 16.96
CA ASP A 96 20.17 -17.14 17.92
C ASP A 96 19.79 -16.75 19.35
N LYS A 97 18.74 -15.94 19.52
CA LYS A 97 18.23 -15.49 20.83
C LYS A 97 17.19 -16.43 21.44
N THR A 98 16.66 -17.35 20.65
CA THR A 98 15.61 -18.28 21.10
C THR A 98 16.19 -19.65 21.46
N THR A 99 15.40 -20.46 22.15
CA THR A 99 15.71 -21.89 22.37
C THR A 99 15.21 -22.79 21.23
N CYS A 100 14.69 -22.20 20.15
CA CYS A 100 14.14 -22.90 19.00
C CYS A 100 15.26 -23.51 18.15
N ASN A 101 14.98 -24.63 17.50
CA ASN A 101 15.97 -25.31 16.64
C ASN A 101 15.80 -24.96 15.17
N THR A 102 14.66 -24.37 14.80
CA THR A 102 14.31 -24.01 13.43
C THR A 102 13.70 -22.61 13.35
N TYR A 103 13.86 -21.95 12.19
CA TYR A 103 13.21 -20.68 11.91
C TYR A 103 11.68 -20.78 11.97
N GLN A 104 11.11 -21.92 11.59
CA GLN A 104 9.67 -22.14 11.63
C GLN A 104 9.15 -22.11 13.08
N GLU A 105 9.77 -22.89 13.98
CA GLU A 105 9.40 -22.90 15.41
C GLU A 105 9.52 -21.51 16.03
N MET A 106 10.63 -20.82 15.78
CA MET A 106 10.86 -19.46 16.28
C MET A 106 9.78 -18.50 15.78
N TRP A 107 9.46 -18.55 14.48
CA TRP A 107 8.45 -17.69 13.90
C TRP A 107 7.06 -17.97 14.48
N GLU A 108 6.66 -19.24 14.57
CA GLU A 108 5.38 -19.63 15.17
C GLU A 108 5.26 -19.15 16.62
N GLU A 109 6.34 -19.21 17.42
CA GLU A 109 6.36 -18.64 18.77
C GLU A 109 6.14 -17.12 18.75
N GLN A 110 6.86 -16.38 17.90
CA GLN A 110 6.69 -14.92 17.80
C GLN A 110 5.29 -14.53 17.34
N VAL A 111 4.72 -15.24 16.35
CA VAL A 111 3.35 -15.04 15.86
C VAL A 111 2.36 -15.21 16.99
N ASN A 112 2.52 -16.25 17.82
CA ASN A 112 1.63 -16.51 18.95
C ASN A 112 1.78 -15.47 20.08
N ILE A 113 3.01 -15.07 20.43
CA ILE A 113 3.26 -14.11 21.52
C ILE A 113 2.74 -12.71 21.16
N PHE A 114 2.96 -12.27 19.93
CA PHE A 114 2.63 -10.91 19.48
C PHE A 114 1.34 -10.83 18.67
N HIS A 115 0.62 -11.94 18.51
CA HIS A 115 -0.58 -12.04 17.68
C HIS A 115 -0.37 -11.43 16.29
N LEU A 116 0.78 -11.76 15.68
CA LEU A 116 1.16 -11.21 14.38
C LEU A 116 0.17 -11.71 13.33
N SER A 117 -0.28 -10.81 12.48
CA SER A 117 -1.20 -11.13 11.39
C SER A 117 -0.49 -11.17 10.05
N ASP A 118 0.50 -10.29 9.85
CA ASP A 118 1.19 -10.13 8.58
C ASP A 118 2.64 -9.64 8.78
N TRP A 119 3.43 -9.74 7.72
CA TRP A 119 4.79 -9.21 7.65
C TRP A 119 5.17 -8.75 6.23
N ILE A 120 6.23 -7.95 6.12
CA ILE A 120 6.82 -7.49 4.85
C ILE A 120 8.34 -7.38 4.98
N PHE A 121 9.08 -7.60 3.90
CA PHE A 121 10.51 -7.30 3.88
C PHE A 121 10.76 -5.78 3.93
N ILE A 122 11.75 -5.37 4.71
CA ILE A 122 12.08 -3.95 4.85
C ILE A 122 12.53 -3.34 3.53
N ASP A 123 13.30 -4.07 2.74
CA ASP A 123 13.78 -3.58 1.45
C ASP A 123 12.62 -3.37 0.46
N GLU A 124 11.65 -4.28 0.43
CA GLU A 124 10.41 -4.12 -0.36
C GLU A 124 9.61 -2.90 0.09
N LEU A 125 9.48 -2.70 1.41
CA LEU A 125 8.81 -1.52 1.96
C LEU A 125 9.52 -0.22 1.56
N PHE A 126 10.85 -0.18 1.57
CA PHE A 126 11.62 1.00 1.15
C PHE A 126 11.52 1.26 -0.35
N ASP A 127 11.59 0.21 -1.16
CA ASP A 127 11.42 0.30 -2.62
C ASP A 127 10.09 0.96 -2.97
N LEU A 128 9.02 0.63 -2.26
CA LEU A 128 7.70 1.22 -2.46
C LEU A 128 7.65 2.71 -2.07
N ILE A 129 8.22 3.06 -0.91
CA ILE A 129 8.22 4.45 -0.43
C ILE A 129 9.05 5.34 -1.35
N THR A 130 10.13 4.81 -1.92
CA THR A 130 11.06 5.56 -2.76
C THR A 130 10.62 5.64 -4.22
N LYS A 131 10.06 4.57 -4.80
CA LYS A 131 9.54 4.56 -6.19
C LYS A 131 8.24 5.36 -6.36
N GLY A 132 7.43 5.51 -5.30
CA GLY A 132 6.21 6.32 -5.33
C GLY A 132 6.41 7.83 -5.18
N GLY A 133 7.65 8.31 -5.15
CA GLY A 133 8.01 9.71 -4.92
C GLY A 133 8.59 10.48 -6.12
N GLU A 134 8.68 9.84 -7.30
CA GLU A 134 8.99 10.50 -8.57
C GLU A 134 7.73 11.07 -9.23
#